data_AF-A0A935U3B8-F1
#
_entry.id   AF-A0A935U3B8-F1
#
_cell.length_a   1.000
_cell.length_b   1.000
_cell.length_c   1.000
_cell.angle_alpha   90.00
_cell.angle_beta   90.00
_cell.angle_gamma   90.00
#
_symmetry.space_group_name_H-M   'P 1'
#
loop_
_entity.id
_entity.type
_entity.pdbx_description
1 polymer ?
#
loop_
_entity_poly.entity_id
_entity_poly.type
_entity_poly.pdbx_seq_one_letter_code
_entity_poly.pdbx_strand_id
1 'polypeptide(L)'
;MTNGPHSFHIPVLGTGFTVDTPLKVARFGISSVISLGDDKLLEKMRAHYAALHGRPHAPIGDGEPAARARRTTAYLNLVNDLVAEQVRRLRALPFEKGSEITLYFEMLPDDSPLKHEHARMTASGDRIERSLRQARLRKAVVPGRIDVNIMTKADRFPASGGTATEESQTIAALRGFATSDLRSSMVFSAGLNLRLYGAVAEFPDFFIDARGQSRKQIILKVSDYRSALTQGKIFAKRGLWVSEFRVESGLNCGGHAFPTVGETLGPTLEEFKTRRGELESEMFRLFRPALLEKKGIAVAHPPALRVTAQGGIGTAAEDRFLRDRYGIDGTGWGTPFLLVPEATTVDDETLARLAAAGADDVRLSGSSPLGAPFYTLRGSASETARRERIARGKPGSPCPNGYLATNTEFPGPLLCTASYAYQKKKIEQLKSAETDPDALSRAMERVMEKACLCRDLGHAALVRYGFLAKESATPAVCPGPNIAFFSKVCSLREMIDHIYGRTNDLVAETRPHQFINELRLYVAYLKERVADAFPRIGEKEKVYFAEFKKNLLAGLEHYKGLLREDWIEAESKREEFAAALQAVRADLLDFVKRFQSMFETPSLDGAWPTPAS
;
A
#
# COMPACT_ATOMS: atom_id res chain seq x y z
N MET A 1 -2.33 24.24 -3.24
CA MET A 1 -2.98 22.95 -3.03
C MET A 1 -3.25 22.85 -1.55
N THR A 2 -4.51 22.78 -1.12
CA THR A 2 -4.80 22.56 0.29
C THR A 2 -4.61 21.08 0.57
N ASN A 3 -3.74 20.74 1.53
CA ASN A 3 -3.74 19.42 2.14
C ASN A 3 -5.19 19.06 2.53
N GLY A 4 -5.55 17.79 2.43
CA GLY A 4 -6.85 17.33 2.93
C GLY A 4 -7.02 17.73 4.41
N PRO A 5 -8.26 17.71 4.92
CA PRO A 5 -8.52 18.12 6.31
C PRO A 5 -7.86 17.21 7.35
N HIS A 6 -7.35 16.05 6.94
CA HIS A 6 -6.58 15.11 7.75
C HIS A 6 -5.13 15.00 7.27
N SER A 7 -4.21 14.84 8.23
CA SER A 7 -2.79 14.52 8.01
C SER A 7 -2.52 13.06 7.62
N PHE A 8 -3.54 12.19 7.66
CA PHE A 8 -3.42 10.77 7.33
C PHE A 8 -4.34 10.38 6.17
N HIS A 9 -4.09 9.19 5.61
CA HIS A 9 -4.97 8.53 4.65
C HIS A 9 -5.04 7.02 4.88
N ILE A 10 -6.10 6.39 4.36
CA ILE A 10 -6.26 4.93 4.38
C ILE A 10 -5.69 4.38 3.05
N PRO A 11 -4.54 3.67 3.04
CA PRO A 11 -3.98 3.08 1.84
C PRO A 11 -4.83 1.88 1.38
N VAL A 12 -4.47 1.32 0.22
CA VAL A 12 -5.12 0.09 -0.28
C VAL A 12 -4.78 -1.09 0.65
N LEU A 13 -5.78 -1.85 1.07
CA LEU A 13 -5.62 -2.99 2.01
C LEU A 13 -5.90 -4.35 1.39
N GLY A 14 -6.06 -4.41 0.07
CA GLY A 14 -6.45 -5.60 -0.69
C GLY A 14 -7.44 -5.20 -1.78
N THR A 15 -7.94 -6.17 -2.54
CA THR A 15 -8.95 -5.90 -3.56
C THR A 15 -10.34 -5.66 -2.95
N GLY A 16 -10.72 -6.40 -1.90
CA GLY A 16 -12.03 -6.29 -1.25
C GLY A 16 -12.13 -5.31 -0.10
N PHE A 17 -11.12 -5.23 0.75
CA PHE A 17 -11.24 -4.53 2.05
C PHE A 17 -11.47 -3.03 1.95
N THR A 18 -10.91 -2.37 0.91
CA THR A 18 -11.07 -0.93 0.68
C THR A 18 -11.87 -0.59 -0.57
N VAL A 19 -12.59 -1.57 -1.15
CA VAL A 19 -13.33 -1.39 -2.40
C VAL A 19 -14.39 -0.29 -2.31
N ASP A 20 -14.97 -0.11 -1.13
CA ASP A 20 -16.05 0.82 -0.82
C ASP A 20 -15.74 1.74 0.38
N THR A 21 -14.51 1.72 0.90
CA THR A 21 -14.07 2.66 1.96
C THR A 21 -14.39 4.12 1.63
N PRO A 22 -14.24 4.62 0.39
CA PRO A 22 -14.65 5.99 0.07
C PRO A 22 -16.11 6.31 0.38
N LEU A 23 -17.04 5.36 0.13
CA LEU A 23 -18.46 5.53 0.47
C LEU A 23 -18.70 5.57 1.99
N LYS A 24 -17.77 5.00 2.75
CA LYS A 24 -17.83 4.92 4.20
C LYS A 24 -17.22 6.13 4.91
N VAL A 25 -16.14 6.70 4.38
CA VAL A 25 -15.34 7.72 5.10
C VAL A 25 -15.15 9.05 4.36
N ALA A 26 -15.37 9.13 3.04
CA ALA A 26 -15.03 10.33 2.27
C ALA A 26 -15.86 11.54 2.71
N ARG A 27 -17.11 11.37 3.13
CA ARG A 27 -17.93 12.48 3.66
C ARG A 27 -17.30 13.15 4.89
N PHE A 28 -16.42 12.47 5.60
CA PHE A 28 -15.67 12.99 6.74
C PHE A 28 -14.33 13.63 6.37
N GLY A 29 -14.02 13.78 5.09
CA GLY A 29 -12.74 14.38 4.65
C GLY A 29 -11.57 13.39 4.58
N ILE A 30 -11.79 12.11 4.90
CA ILE A 30 -10.74 11.08 4.99
C ILE A 30 -10.48 10.49 3.61
N SER A 31 -9.24 10.60 3.14
CA SER A 31 -8.84 10.06 1.84
C SER A 31 -8.58 8.57 1.92
N SER A 32 -9.00 7.82 0.90
CA SER A 32 -8.83 6.36 0.85
C SER A 32 -8.59 5.85 -0.57
N VAL A 33 -8.13 4.60 -0.70
CA VAL A 33 -7.68 4.03 -1.98
C VAL A 33 -8.47 2.78 -2.38
N ILE A 34 -9.06 2.78 -3.58
CA ILE A 34 -9.70 1.61 -4.22
C ILE A 34 -8.67 0.85 -5.07
N SER A 35 -8.59 -0.47 -4.95
CA SER A 35 -7.80 -1.30 -5.89
C SER A 35 -8.56 -1.50 -7.21
N LEU A 36 -7.89 -1.30 -8.35
CA LEU A 36 -8.44 -1.60 -9.68
C LEU A 36 -8.05 -2.99 -10.19
N GLY A 37 -7.51 -3.86 -9.32
CA GLY A 37 -7.02 -5.18 -9.70
C GLY A 37 -8.12 -6.20 -10.06
N ASP A 38 -9.34 -6.02 -9.54
CA ASP A 38 -10.46 -6.96 -9.71
C ASP A 38 -11.71 -6.23 -10.23
N ASP A 39 -11.82 -6.13 -11.56
CA ASP A 39 -12.95 -5.46 -12.22
C ASP A 39 -14.30 -6.18 -12.00
N LYS A 40 -14.26 -7.50 -11.77
CA LYS A 40 -15.47 -8.29 -11.49
C LYS A 40 -16.01 -7.99 -10.10
N LEU A 41 -15.12 -7.80 -9.12
CA LEU A 41 -15.52 -7.31 -7.81
C LEU A 41 -16.10 -5.89 -7.92
N LEU A 42 -15.47 -4.97 -8.67
CA LEU A 42 -16.01 -3.61 -8.87
C LEU A 42 -17.43 -3.66 -9.46
N GLU A 43 -17.69 -4.54 -10.43
CA GLU A 43 -19.01 -4.70 -11.03
C GLU A 43 -20.07 -5.23 -10.04
N LYS A 44 -19.70 -6.18 -9.18
CA LYS A 44 -20.59 -6.66 -8.11
C LYS A 44 -20.87 -5.55 -7.09
N MET A 45 -19.85 -4.82 -6.68
CA MET A 45 -20.00 -3.67 -5.78
C MET A 45 -20.88 -2.57 -6.39
N ARG A 46 -20.73 -2.32 -7.70
CA ARG A 46 -21.60 -1.42 -8.45
C ARG A 46 -23.06 -1.88 -8.40
N ALA A 47 -23.32 -3.17 -8.63
CA ALA A 47 -24.67 -3.73 -8.53
C ALA A 47 -25.27 -3.55 -7.13
N HIS A 48 -24.50 -3.85 -6.08
CA HIS A 48 -24.93 -3.68 -4.68
C HIS A 48 -25.33 -2.23 -4.38
N TYR A 49 -24.41 -1.28 -4.61
CA TYR A 49 -24.64 0.12 -4.27
C TYR A 49 -25.67 0.79 -5.20
N ALA A 50 -25.76 0.36 -6.46
CA ALA A 50 -26.83 0.84 -7.32
C ALA A 50 -28.20 0.42 -6.78
N ALA A 51 -28.39 -0.85 -6.40
CA ALA A 51 -29.62 -1.32 -5.80
C ALA A 51 -29.93 -0.61 -4.47
N LEU A 52 -28.94 -0.47 -3.58
CA LEU A 52 -29.10 0.20 -2.27
C LEU A 52 -29.56 1.65 -2.39
N HIS A 53 -29.17 2.34 -3.46
CA HIS A 53 -29.47 3.75 -3.69
C HIS A 53 -30.50 3.99 -4.80
N GLY A 54 -31.22 2.95 -5.25
CA GLY A 54 -32.23 3.06 -6.30
C GLY A 54 -31.71 3.61 -7.63
N ARG A 55 -30.44 3.34 -7.96
CA ARG A 55 -29.80 3.78 -9.21
C ARG A 55 -30.01 2.72 -10.30
N PRO A 56 -30.17 3.12 -11.58
CA PRO A 56 -30.20 2.18 -12.69
C PRO A 56 -28.92 1.33 -12.76
N HIS A 57 -29.09 0.03 -12.94
CA HIS A 57 -27.99 -0.92 -13.11
C HIS A 57 -28.23 -1.80 -14.33
N ALA A 58 -27.45 -1.56 -15.39
CA ALA A 58 -27.29 -2.50 -16.50
C ALA A 58 -25.96 -3.24 -16.30
N PRO A 59 -25.95 -4.57 -16.11
CA PRO A 59 -24.72 -5.34 -15.93
C PRO A 59 -23.80 -5.22 -17.14
N ILE A 60 -22.48 -5.16 -16.91
CA ILE A 60 -21.48 -5.22 -17.99
C ILE A 60 -20.90 -6.64 -18.00
N GLY A 61 -21.19 -7.42 -19.04
CA GLY A 61 -20.78 -8.82 -19.21
C GLY A 61 -19.32 -9.01 -19.63
N ASP A 62 -18.79 -10.22 -19.41
CA ASP A 62 -17.37 -10.54 -19.68
C ASP A 62 -17.00 -10.50 -21.16
N GLY A 63 -17.96 -10.77 -22.06
CA GLY A 63 -17.74 -10.74 -23.51
C GLY A 63 -17.92 -9.36 -24.15
N GLU A 64 -18.25 -8.34 -23.37
CA GLU A 64 -18.47 -7.01 -23.92
C GLU A 64 -17.15 -6.29 -24.27
N PRO A 65 -17.11 -5.49 -25.36
CA PRO A 65 -15.95 -4.68 -25.69
C PRO A 65 -15.52 -3.78 -24.53
N ALA A 66 -14.23 -3.81 -24.21
CA ALA A 66 -13.61 -3.05 -23.12
C ALA A 66 -14.32 -3.22 -21.76
N ALA A 67 -14.89 -4.40 -21.47
CA ALA A 67 -15.67 -4.68 -20.26
C ALA A 67 -14.97 -4.22 -18.97
N ARG A 68 -13.67 -4.51 -18.80
CA ARG A 68 -12.89 -4.08 -17.63
C ARG A 68 -12.87 -2.56 -17.46
N ALA A 69 -12.55 -1.84 -18.53
CA ALA A 69 -12.48 -0.38 -18.50
C ALA A 69 -13.87 0.20 -18.17
N ARG A 70 -14.93 -0.31 -18.82
CA ARG A 70 -16.31 0.12 -18.61
C ARG A 70 -16.81 -0.15 -17.18
N ARG A 71 -16.53 -1.33 -16.62
CA ARG A 71 -16.85 -1.66 -15.21
C ARG A 71 -16.15 -0.72 -14.24
N THR A 72 -14.86 -0.49 -14.49
CA THR A 72 -14.05 0.46 -13.70
C THR A 72 -14.65 1.87 -13.76
N THR A 73 -14.90 2.41 -14.95
CA THR A 73 -15.52 3.73 -15.13
C THR A 73 -16.87 3.81 -14.43
N ALA A 74 -17.77 2.86 -14.68
CA ALA A 74 -19.13 2.88 -14.14
C ALA A 74 -19.15 2.80 -12.61
N TYR A 75 -18.25 2.00 -12.01
CA TYR A 75 -18.14 1.93 -10.56
C TYR A 75 -17.60 3.23 -9.96
N LEU A 76 -16.52 3.78 -10.53
CA LEU A 76 -15.92 5.01 -10.01
C LEU A 76 -16.86 6.21 -10.12
N ASN A 77 -17.63 6.33 -11.21
CA ASN A 77 -18.63 7.38 -11.36
C ASN A 77 -19.76 7.22 -10.33
N LEU A 78 -20.28 5.99 -10.13
CA LEU A 78 -21.27 5.73 -9.09
C LEU A 78 -20.74 6.15 -7.71
N VAL A 79 -19.52 5.76 -7.37
CA VAL A 79 -18.90 6.10 -6.09
C VAL A 79 -18.75 7.62 -5.94
N ASN A 80 -18.30 8.31 -6.98
CA ASN A 80 -18.17 9.76 -6.99
C ASN A 80 -19.52 10.48 -6.76
N ASP A 81 -20.57 10.03 -7.47
CA ASP A 81 -21.92 10.57 -7.33
C ASP A 81 -22.49 10.38 -5.92
N LEU A 82 -22.35 9.19 -5.37
CA LEU A 82 -22.83 8.86 -4.01
C LEU A 82 -22.07 9.65 -2.94
N VAL A 83 -20.74 9.80 -3.05
CA VAL A 83 -19.97 10.65 -2.13
C VAL A 83 -20.40 12.11 -2.24
N ALA A 84 -20.62 12.63 -3.45
CA ALA A 84 -21.10 13.99 -3.64
C ALA A 84 -22.49 14.20 -2.99
N GLU A 85 -23.38 13.21 -3.09
CA GLU A 85 -24.68 13.21 -2.40
C GLU A 85 -24.53 13.20 -0.88
N GLN A 86 -23.69 12.31 -0.33
CA GLN A 86 -23.40 12.25 1.11
C GLN A 86 -22.87 13.59 1.64
N VAL A 87 -21.97 14.26 0.91
CA VAL A 87 -21.46 15.58 1.31
C VAL A 87 -22.55 16.65 1.25
N ARG A 88 -23.41 16.65 0.22
CA ARG A 88 -24.56 17.58 0.16
C ARG A 88 -25.49 17.39 1.35
N ARG A 89 -25.81 16.13 1.70
CA ARG A 89 -26.62 15.79 2.87
C ARG A 89 -25.94 16.25 4.16
N LEU A 90 -24.67 15.92 4.34
CA LEU A 90 -23.87 16.32 5.51
C LEU A 90 -23.92 17.84 5.71
N ARG A 91 -23.68 18.61 4.63
CA ARG A 91 -23.76 20.07 4.62
C ARG A 91 -25.15 20.65 4.88
N ALA A 92 -26.21 19.84 4.88
CA ALA A 92 -27.57 20.27 5.20
C ALA A 92 -28.01 19.91 6.64
N LEU A 93 -27.28 19.02 7.33
CA LEU A 93 -27.64 18.58 8.68
C LEU A 93 -27.56 19.70 9.72
N PRO A 94 -28.41 19.71 10.76
CA PRO A 94 -28.27 20.64 11.87
C PRO A 94 -26.99 20.35 12.66
N PHE A 95 -26.36 21.40 13.23
CA PHE A 95 -25.20 21.27 14.11
C PHE A 95 -25.64 20.88 15.53
N GLU A 96 -26.21 19.69 15.65
CA GLU A 96 -26.65 19.10 16.93
C GLU A 96 -25.59 18.13 17.46
N LYS A 97 -25.52 17.97 18.78
CA LYS A 97 -24.61 17.00 19.41
C LYS A 97 -24.90 15.60 18.86
N GLY A 98 -23.86 14.92 18.36
CA GLY A 98 -23.97 13.60 17.75
C GLY A 98 -24.38 13.59 16.28
N SER A 99 -24.71 14.75 15.68
CA SER A 99 -24.93 14.82 14.23
C SER A 99 -23.64 14.54 13.45
N GLU A 100 -23.75 13.99 12.24
CA GLU A 100 -22.57 13.70 11.41
C GLU A 100 -21.79 14.97 11.05
N ILE A 101 -22.44 16.13 10.91
CA ILE A 101 -21.75 17.39 10.60
C ILE A 101 -20.93 17.88 11.79
N THR A 102 -21.42 17.68 13.02
CA THR A 102 -20.63 17.94 14.23
C THR A 102 -19.48 16.93 14.31
N LEU A 103 -19.74 15.65 14.05
CA LEU A 103 -18.70 14.60 14.03
C LEU A 103 -17.59 14.91 13.02
N TYR A 104 -17.90 15.45 11.83
CA TYR A 104 -16.92 15.90 10.84
C TYR A 104 -15.87 16.82 11.48
N PHE A 105 -16.30 17.87 12.19
CA PHE A 105 -15.40 18.84 12.78
C PHE A 105 -14.71 18.32 14.05
N GLU A 106 -15.38 17.47 14.83
CA GLU A 106 -14.79 16.82 16.01
C GLU A 106 -13.62 15.91 15.64
N MET A 107 -13.72 15.20 14.50
CA MET A 107 -12.70 14.26 14.03
C MET A 107 -11.47 14.92 13.38
N LEU A 108 -11.53 16.21 13.04
CA LEU A 108 -10.37 16.93 12.50
C LEU A 108 -9.23 17.00 13.52
N PRO A 109 -7.96 17.15 13.08
CA PRO A 109 -6.82 17.41 13.97
C PRO A 109 -7.09 18.55 14.97
N ASP A 110 -6.46 18.49 16.15
CA ASP A 110 -6.70 19.51 17.20
C ASP A 110 -6.12 20.89 16.84
N ASP A 111 -5.09 20.94 16.01
CA ASP A 111 -4.55 22.17 15.43
C ASP A 111 -5.37 22.72 14.24
N SER A 112 -6.43 22.01 13.83
CA SER A 112 -7.25 22.41 12.69
C SER A 112 -7.98 23.73 12.94
N PRO A 113 -7.79 24.74 12.07
CA PRO A 113 -8.55 25.99 12.16
C PRO A 113 -10.07 25.78 12.08
N LEU A 114 -10.52 24.75 11.35
CA LEU A 114 -11.94 24.43 11.21
C LEU A 114 -12.52 23.81 12.49
N LYS A 115 -11.73 23.01 13.21
CA LYS A 115 -12.13 22.46 14.51
C LYS A 115 -12.26 23.56 15.55
N HIS A 116 -11.29 24.47 15.60
CA HIS A 116 -11.36 25.66 16.46
C HIS A 116 -12.57 26.55 16.13
N GLU A 117 -12.87 26.75 14.84
CA GLU A 117 -14.04 27.50 14.40
C GLU A 117 -15.36 26.84 14.81
N HIS A 118 -15.44 25.51 14.72
CA HIS A 118 -16.58 24.73 15.21
C HIS A 118 -16.76 24.84 16.73
N ALA A 119 -15.67 24.79 17.51
CA ALA A 119 -15.72 24.99 18.96
C ALA A 119 -16.24 26.39 19.32
N ARG A 120 -15.76 27.43 18.64
CA ARG A 120 -16.26 28.82 18.80
C ARG A 120 -17.73 28.97 18.44
N MET A 121 -18.17 28.34 17.35
CA MET A 121 -19.58 28.30 16.95
C MET A 121 -20.47 27.67 18.03
N THR A 122 -20.00 26.57 18.64
CA THR A 122 -20.72 25.86 19.69
C THR A 122 -20.79 26.68 20.99
N ALA A 123 -19.73 27.42 21.33
CA ALA A 123 -19.66 28.23 22.54
C ALA A 123 -20.36 29.60 22.43
N SER A 124 -20.55 30.16 21.23
CA SER A 124 -21.18 31.47 21.05
C SER A 124 -22.64 31.44 21.49
N GLY A 125 -23.06 32.37 22.35
CA GLY A 125 -24.45 32.57 22.78
C GLY A 125 -25.29 33.42 21.81
N ASP A 126 -24.66 34.14 20.88
CA ASP A 126 -25.33 34.97 19.89
C ASP A 126 -25.84 34.11 18.71
N ARG A 127 -27.15 34.18 18.46
CA ARG A 127 -27.82 33.43 17.38
C ARG A 127 -27.34 33.86 15.98
N ILE A 128 -27.07 35.15 15.77
CA ILE A 128 -26.63 35.67 14.46
C ILE A 128 -25.20 35.21 14.19
N GLU A 129 -24.30 35.40 15.15
CA GLU A 129 -22.92 34.95 15.06
C GLU A 129 -22.84 33.45 14.80
N ARG A 130 -23.58 32.64 15.57
CA ARG A 130 -23.66 31.20 15.40
C ARG A 130 -24.11 30.82 13.98
N SER A 131 -25.15 31.46 13.45
CA SER A 131 -25.64 31.20 12.09
C SER A 131 -24.60 31.53 11.01
N LEU A 132 -23.86 32.65 11.16
CA LEU A 132 -22.80 33.02 10.23
C LEU A 132 -21.64 32.02 10.24
N ARG A 133 -21.23 31.56 11.44
CA ARG A 133 -20.18 30.53 11.58
C ARG A 133 -20.62 29.19 10.99
N GLN A 134 -21.86 28.77 11.24
CA GLN A 134 -22.42 27.56 10.63
C GLN A 134 -22.38 27.63 9.10
N ALA A 135 -22.77 28.77 8.50
CA ALA A 135 -22.72 28.96 7.05
C ALA A 135 -21.29 28.85 6.49
N ARG A 136 -20.28 29.38 7.21
CA ARG A 136 -18.85 29.23 6.84
C ARG A 136 -18.38 27.79 6.95
N LEU A 137 -18.69 27.12 8.06
CA LEU A 137 -18.32 25.72 8.30
C LEU A 137 -18.92 24.80 7.24
N ARG A 138 -20.20 24.96 6.88
CA ARG A 138 -20.84 24.18 5.79
C ARG A 138 -20.11 24.31 4.46
N LYS A 139 -19.61 25.51 4.13
CA LYS A 139 -18.83 25.74 2.90
C LYS A 139 -17.43 25.11 2.96
N ALA A 140 -16.86 24.97 4.15
CA ALA A 140 -15.54 24.41 4.38
C ALA A 140 -15.49 22.87 4.38
N VAL A 141 -16.64 22.19 4.55
CA VAL A 141 -16.72 20.72 4.45
C VAL A 141 -16.26 20.28 3.06
N VAL A 142 -15.21 19.47 2.99
CA VAL A 142 -14.72 18.86 1.74
C VAL A 142 -14.67 17.34 1.87
N PRO A 143 -14.98 16.59 0.79
CA PRO A 143 -14.80 15.15 0.80
C PRO A 143 -13.32 14.76 0.85
N GLY A 144 -13.06 13.61 1.43
CA GLY A 144 -11.81 12.89 1.25
C GLY A 144 -11.64 12.42 -0.19
N ARG A 145 -10.40 12.28 -0.62
CA ARG A 145 -10.09 11.83 -1.98
C ARG A 145 -10.40 10.35 -2.16
N ILE A 146 -10.87 10.01 -3.36
CA ILE A 146 -11.19 8.64 -3.80
C ILE A 146 -10.05 8.15 -4.70
N ASP A 147 -8.86 8.02 -4.14
CA ASP A 147 -7.69 7.62 -4.92
C ASP A 147 -7.84 6.16 -5.38
N VAL A 148 -7.13 5.78 -6.44
CA VAL A 148 -7.17 4.42 -6.99
C VAL A 148 -5.77 3.83 -7.07
N ASN A 149 -5.64 2.50 -7.03
CA ASN A 149 -4.36 1.81 -7.10
C ASN A 149 -4.31 0.77 -8.22
N ILE A 150 -3.16 0.72 -8.89
CA ILE A 150 -2.75 -0.36 -9.80
C ILE A 150 -1.40 -0.92 -9.35
N MET A 151 -1.27 -2.24 -9.35
CA MET A 151 0.02 -2.93 -9.22
C MET A 151 0.63 -3.11 -10.60
N THR A 152 1.77 -2.47 -10.86
CA THR A 152 2.40 -2.42 -12.19
C THR A 152 2.93 -3.77 -12.68
N LYS A 153 3.23 -4.68 -11.75
CA LYS A 153 3.65 -6.08 -12.01
C LYS A 153 2.49 -7.03 -12.33
N ALA A 154 1.25 -6.66 -12.02
CA ALA A 154 0.07 -7.49 -12.28
C ALA A 154 -0.49 -7.23 -13.70
N ASP A 155 0.41 -7.14 -14.68
CA ASP A 155 0.09 -6.71 -16.04
C ASP A 155 0.05 -7.90 -17.00
N ARG A 156 -1.16 -8.42 -17.22
CA ARG A 156 -1.43 -9.58 -18.06
C ARG A 156 -2.11 -9.18 -19.39
N PHE A 157 -1.72 -9.82 -20.48
CA PHE A 157 -2.44 -9.77 -21.76
C PHE A 157 -3.53 -10.86 -21.86
N PRO A 158 -4.59 -10.65 -22.66
CA PRO A 158 -5.59 -11.66 -22.93
C PRO A 158 -4.98 -12.94 -23.55
N ALA A 159 -5.65 -14.08 -23.39
CA ALA A 159 -5.14 -15.40 -23.77
C ALA A 159 -5.25 -15.71 -25.28
N SER A 160 -6.07 -14.97 -26.02
CA SER A 160 -6.22 -15.07 -27.47
C SER A 160 -5.02 -14.42 -28.14
N GLY A 161 -3.94 -15.18 -28.35
CA GLY A 161 -2.71 -14.78 -29.07
C GLY A 161 -2.83 -13.45 -29.80
N GLY A 162 -2.40 -12.39 -29.10
CA GLY A 162 -2.86 -11.03 -29.37
C GLY A 162 -2.64 -10.60 -30.81
N THR A 163 -3.68 -10.07 -31.43
CA THR A 163 -3.48 -9.03 -32.44
C THR A 163 -2.83 -7.82 -31.75
N ALA A 164 -2.11 -6.99 -32.51
CA ALA A 164 -1.45 -5.77 -32.01
C ALA A 164 -2.40 -4.74 -31.35
N THR A 165 -3.70 -5.04 -31.29
CA THR A 165 -4.79 -4.20 -30.80
C THR A 165 -5.32 -4.58 -29.40
N GLU A 166 -4.89 -5.70 -28.80
CA GLU A 166 -5.41 -6.13 -27.49
C GLU A 166 -4.71 -5.42 -26.31
N GLU A 167 -5.50 -4.65 -25.55
CA GLU A 167 -5.06 -3.90 -24.38
C GLU A 167 -4.79 -4.80 -23.17
N SER A 168 -3.71 -4.53 -22.43
CA SER A 168 -3.39 -5.30 -21.22
C SER A 168 -4.32 -4.94 -20.04
N GLN A 169 -4.41 -5.84 -19.08
CA GLN A 169 -5.29 -5.73 -17.93
C GLN A 169 -5.10 -4.45 -17.09
N THR A 170 -3.86 -3.99 -16.90
CA THR A 170 -3.59 -2.76 -16.14
C THR A 170 -3.85 -1.51 -16.98
N ILE A 171 -3.64 -1.57 -18.31
CA ILE A 171 -3.95 -0.44 -19.19
C ILE A 171 -5.47 -0.28 -19.30
N ALA A 172 -6.24 -1.37 -19.38
CA ALA A 172 -7.71 -1.30 -19.35
C ALA A 172 -8.25 -0.71 -18.03
N ALA A 173 -7.64 -1.06 -16.88
CA ALA A 173 -7.97 -0.44 -15.60
C ALA A 173 -7.59 1.07 -15.58
N LEU A 174 -6.42 1.42 -16.11
CA LEU A 174 -5.98 2.81 -16.27
C LEU A 174 -6.97 3.60 -17.12
N ARG A 175 -7.37 3.07 -18.28
CA ARG A 175 -8.37 3.66 -19.17
C ARG A 175 -9.67 3.91 -18.43
N GLY A 176 -10.18 2.91 -17.72
CA GLY A 176 -11.40 3.03 -16.94
C GLY A 176 -11.37 4.17 -15.90
N PHE A 177 -10.24 4.34 -15.20
CA PHE A 177 -10.04 5.49 -14.31
C PHE A 177 -9.90 6.81 -15.06
N ALA A 178 -9.11 6.83 -16.15
CA ALA A 178 -8.86 8.04 -16.92
C ALA A 178 -10.14 8.60 -17.54
N THR A 179 -11.07 7.74 -17.95
CA THR A 179 -12.37 8.12 -18.55
C THR A 179 -13.49 8.31 -17.53
N SER A 180 -13.26 8.02 -16.24
CA SER A 180 -14.23 8.35 -15.18
C SER A 180 -14.32 9.85 -14.91
N ASP A 181 -15.44 10.30 -14.35
CA ASP A 181 -15.63 11.72 -13.97
C ASP A 181 -14.83 12.12 -12.71
N LEU A 182 -14.27 11.14 -12.01
CA LEU A 182 -13.59 11.28 -10.74
C LEU A 182 -12.36 12.20 -10.82
N ARG A 183 -12.21 13.16 -9.89
CA ARG A 183 -11.02 14.01 -9.80
C ARG A 183 -10.14 13.54 -8.65
N SER A 184 -9.10 12.77 -8.95
CA SER A 184 -8.36 12.02 -7.93
C SER A 184 -6.98 11.54 -8.42
N SER A 185 -6.25 10.79 -7.59
CA SER A 185 -4.94 10.24 -7.93
C SER A 185 -5.00 8.77 -8.31
N MET A 186 -4.11 8.39 -9.23
CA MET A 186 -3.67 7.01 -9.40
C MET A 186 -2.37 6.74 -8.65
N VAL A 187 -2.39 5.75 -7.77
CA VAL A 187 -1.24 5.21 -7.05
C VAL A 187 -0.65 4.06 -7.87
N PHE A 188 0.53 4.26 -8.44
CA PHE A 188 1.32 3.19 -9.05
C PHE A 188 2.18 2.51 -7.98
N SER A 189 2.08 1.19 -7.92
CA SER A 189 2.73 0.36 -6.90
C SER A 189 3.40 -0.87 -7.51
N ALA A 190 4.27 -1.53 -6.74
CA ALA A 190 4.97 -2.75 -7.13
C ALA A 190 6.03 -2.60 -8.24
N GLY A 191 6.59 -1.40 -8.42
CA GLY A 191 7.75 -1.14 -9.28
C GLY A 191 7.42 -0.46 -10.62
N LEU A 192 8.38 -0.45 -11.53
CA LEU A 192 8.31 0.26 -12.82
C LEU A 192 7.68 -0.60 -13.92
N ASN A 193 6.75 -0.02 -14.69
CA ASN A 193 6.25 -0.58 -15.96
C ASN A 193 6.22 0.53 -17.02
N LEU A 194 7.22 0.53 -17.91
CA LEU A 194 7.40 1.57 -18.94
C LEU A 194 6.24 1.64 -19.94
N ARG A 195 5.60 0.51 -20.25
CA ARG A 195 4.45 0.45 -21.15
C ARG A 195 3.25 1.15 -20.51
N LEU A 196 2.93 0.80 -19.27
CA LEU A 196 1.85 1.43 -18.52
C LEU A 196 2.10 2.94 -18.36
N TYR A 197 3.33 3.35 -18.04
CA TYR A 197 3.68 4.78 -17.88
C TYR A 197 3.61 5.53 -19.22
N GLY A 198 3.90 4.85 -20.33
CA GLY A 198 3.63 5.35 -21.68
C GLY A 198 2.14 5.61 -21.91
N ALA A 199 1.30 4.63 -21.59
CA ALA A 199 -0.15 4.73 -21.78
C ALA A 199 -0.79 5.86 -20.97
N VAL A 200 -0.26 6.23 -19.79
CA VAL A 200 -0.76 7.39 -19.03
C VAL A 200 -0.73 8.68 -19.87
N ALA A 201 0.30 8.85 -20.71
CA ALA A 201 0.46 10.04 -21.53
C ALA A 201 -0.56 10.15 -22.68
N GLU A 202 -1.33 9.09 -22.95
CA GLU A 202 -2.42 9.09 -23.94
C GLU A 202 -3.68 9.79 -23.39
N PHE A 203 -3.79 9.96 -22.07
CA PHE A 203 -4.98 10.48 -21.41
C PHE A 203 -4.82 11.97 -21.02
N PRO A 204 -5.60 12.89 -21.62
CA PRO A 204 -5.44 14.33 -21.41
C PRO A 204 -5.59 14.80 -19.96
N ASP A 205 -6.46 14.14 -19.19
CA ASP A 205 -6.78 14.55 -17.82
C ASP A 205 -5.62 14.40 -16.80
N PHE A 206 -4.53 13.71 -17.18
CA PHE A 206 -3.30 13.63 -16.38
C PHE A 206 -2.33 14.80 -16.58
N PHE A 207 -2.51 15.57 -17.65
CA PHE A 207 -1.71 16.78 -17.85
C PHE A 207 -2.25 17.91 -16.97
N ILE A 208 -1.36 18.77 -16.50
CA ILE A 208 -1.77 19.98 -15.80
C ILE A 208 -2.33 21.00 -16.79
N ASP A 209 -3.27 21.81 -16.33
CA ASP A 209 -3.78 22.99 -17.03
C ASP A 209 -2.87 24.21 -16.81
N ALA A 210 -3.25 25.35 -17.40
CA ALA A 210 -2.55 26.62 -17.24
C ALA A 210 -2.51 27.16 -15.80
N ARG A 211 -3.34 26.60 -14.89
CA ARG A 211 -3.34 26.90 -13.45
C ARG A 211 -2.47 25.92 -12.65
N GLY A 212 -1.79 24.99 -13.32
CA GLY A 212 -0.95 23.98 -12.70
C GLY A 212 -1.75 22.83 -12.07
N GLN A 213 -3.00 22.61 -12.47
CA GLN A 213 -3.88 21.58 -11.90
C GLN A 213 -4.20 20.50 -12.92
N SER A 214 -4.20 19.23 -12.50
CA SER A 214 -4.71 18.12 -13.30
C SER A 214 -5.96 17.52 -12.68
N ARG A 215 -6.83 16.91 -13.51
CA ARG A 215 -8.00 16.16 -13.00
C ARG A 215 -7.59 14.82 -12.43
N LYS A 216 -6.57 14.19 -13.04
CA LYS A 216 -6.01 12.91 -12.65
C LYS A 216 -4.57 13.15 -12.23
N GLN A 217 -4.23 12.77 -11.01
CA GLN A 217 -2.91 12.96 -10.44
C GLN A 217 -2.15 11.63 -10.38
N ILE A 218 -0.82 11.71 -10.27
CA ILE A 218 0.06 10.55 -10.20
C ILE A 218 0.70 10.50 -8.82
N ILE A 219 0.56 9.35 -8.16
CA ILE A 219 1.25 9.02 -6.91
C ILE A 219 2.17 7.83 -7.19
N LEU A 220 3.45 7.98 -6.85
CA LEU A 220 4.43 6.90 -6.94
C LEU A 220 4.69 6.33 -5.55
N LYS A 221 4.38 5.05 -5.37
CA LYS A 221 4.71 4.32 -4.15
C LYS A 221 6.12 3.73 -4.28
N VAL A 222 7.03 4.13 -3.40
CA VAL A 222 8.48 3.93 -3.51
C VAL A 222 9.09 3.53 -2.17
N SER A 223 10.23 2.84 -2.21
CA SER A 223 10.95 2.40 -1.00
C SER A 223 12.29 3.13 -0.80
N ASP A 224 12.74 3.90 -1.79
CA ASP A 224 14.02 4.62 -1.78
C ASP A 224 14.00 5.87 -2.69
N TYR A 225 14.93 6.79 -2.45
CA TYR A 225 15.01 8.07 -3.18
C TYR A 225 15.40 7.87 -4.65
N ARG A 226 16.28 6.92 -4.97
CA ARG A 226 16.75 6.66 -6.34
C ARG A 226 15.61 6.18 -7.23
N SER A 227 14.74 5.33 -6.71
CA SER A 227 13.53 4.83 -7.37
C SER A 227 12.55 5.96 -7.62
N ALA A 228 12.33 6.84 -6.63
CA ALA A 228 11.51 8.04 -6.80
C ALA A 228 12.04 8.96 -7.90
N LEU A 229 13.33 9.30 -7.88
CA LEU A 229 13.94 10.16 -8.90
C LEU A 229 13.87 9.52 -10.28
N THR A 230 14.22 8.24 -10.40
CA THR A 230 14.19 7.50 -11.68
C THR A 230 12.79 7.50 -12.28
N GLN A 231 11.79 7.09 -11.50
CA GLN A 231 10.41 6.98 -11.97
C GLN A 231 9.77 8.35 -12.20
N GLY A 232 10.05 9.34 -11.34
CA GLY A 232 9.64 10.73 -11.52
C GLY A 232 10.14 11.32 -12.84
N LYS A 233 11.42 11.08 -13.18
CA LYS A 233 12.00 11.50 -14.46
C LYS A 233 11.32 10.86 -15.67
N ILE A 234 10.85 9.62 -15.56
CA ILE A 234 10.14 8.92 -16.64
C ILE A 234 8.80 9.61 -16.96
N PHE A 235 8.03 10.03 -15.95
CA PHE A 235 6.80 10.81 -16.13
C PHE A 235 7.09 12.24 -16.57
N ALA A 236 8.08 12.91 -15.97
CA ALA A 236 8.45 14.26 -16.31
C ALA A 236 8.82 14.40 -17.80
N LYS A 237 9.65 13.48 -18.34
CA LYS A 237 9.98 13.44 -19.78
C LYS A 237 8.76 13.26 -20.70
N ARG A 238 7.61 12.85 -20.16
CA ARG A 238 6.35 12.70 -20.91
C ARG A 238 5.43 13.91 -20.78
N GLY A 239 5.82 14.96 -20.06
CA GLY A 239 4.97 16.12 -19.75
C GLY A 239 3.96 15.84 -18.64
N LEU A 240 4.20 14.82 -17.81
CA LEU A 240 3.33 14.42 -16.71
C LEU A 240 3.99 14.68 -15.37
N TRP A 241 3.21 15.14 -14.38
CA TRP A 241 3.72 15.50 -13.05
C TRP A 241 3.35 14.45 -12.01
N VAL A 242 4.35 13.97 -11.27
CA VAL A 242 4.13 13.15 -10.07
C VAL A 242 3.80 14.10 -8.92
N SER A 243 2.59 14.00 -8.39
CA SER A 243 2.08 14.90 -7.35
C SER A 243 2.43 14.44 -5.93
N GLU A 244 2.73 13.16 -5.74
CA GLU A 244 3.11 12.60 -4.45
C GLU A 244 4.08 11.41 -4.61
N PHE A 245 5.14 11.40 -3.81
CA PHE A 245 5.93 10.21 -3.52
C PHE A 245 5.49 9.64 -2.17
N ARG A 246 4.93 8.43 -2.20
CA ARG A 246 4.51 7.71 -1.00
C ARG A 246 5.58 6.71 -0.61
N VAL A 247 6.46 7.12 0.29
CA VAL A 247 7.56 6.31 0.82
C VAL A 247 6.99 5.23 1.72
N GLU A 248 7.36 3.99 1.49
CA GLU A 248 6.92 2.86 2.31
C GLU A 248 8.09 2.11 2.93
N SER A 249 7.90 1.65 4.16
CA SER A 249 8.76 0.61 4.73
C SER A 249 8.68 -0.66 3.88
N GLY A 250 9.83 -1.20 3.50
CA GLY A 250 9.92 -2.40 2.67
C GLY A 250 9.39 -3.68 3.34
N LEU A 251 9.40 -3.72 4.68
CA LEU A 251 9.00 -4.89 5.48
C LEU A 251 7.92 -4.59 6.53
N ASN A 252 7.70 -3.35 6.97
CA ASN A 252 6.76 -3.04 8.07
C ASN A 252 5.36 -2.64 7.56
N CYS A 253 5.06 -2.89 6.29
CA CYS A 253 3.74 -2.73 5.69
C CYS A 253 2.99 -4.08 5.60
N GLY A 254 1.66 -4.04 5.48
CA GLY A 254 0.86 -5.22 5.11
C GLY A 254 0.88 -5.51 3.61
N GLY A 255 0.40 -6.69 3.23
CA GLY A 255 0.31 -7.11 1.83
C GLY A 255 1.65 -7.56 1.25
N HIS A 256 1.91 -7.18 -0.01
CA HIS A 256 3.18 -7.46 -0.66
C HIS A 256 4.29 -6.63 -0.03
N ALA A 257 5.36 -7.30 0.38
CA ALA A 257 6.56 -6.66 0.91
C ALA A 257 7.62 -6.55 -0.19
N PHE A 258 8.39 -5.47 -0.13
CA PHE A 258 9.47 -5.18 -1.06
C PHE A 258 10.72 -4.83 -0.24
N PRO A 259 11.38 -5.83 0.38
CA PRO A 259 12.56 -5.59 1.20
C PRO A 259 13.64 -4.91 0.35
N THR A 260 14.12 -3.77 0.82
CA THR A 260 15.33 -3.12 0.30
C THR A 260 16.56 -3.94 0.70
N VAL A 261 17.75 -3.55 0.23
CA VAL A 261 19.02 -4.15 0.66
C VAL A 261 19.43 -3.59 2.02
N GLY A 262 18.61 -3.78 3.04
CA GLY A 262 18.86 -3.30 4.41
C GLY A 262 18.66 -1.79 4.65
N GLU A 263 18.18 -1.04 3.65
CA GLU A 263 17.84 0.38 3.81
C GLU A 263 16.55 0.52 4.62
N THR A 264 16.61 1.18 5.78
CA THR A 264 15.46 1.36 6.67
C THR A 264 14.78 2.72 6.44
N LEU A 265 13.53 2.85 6.89
CA LEU A 265 12.68 3.99 6.59
C LEU A 265 13.28 5.32 7.06
N GLY A 266 13.88 5.38 8.25
CA GLY A 266 14.45 6.62 8.81
C GLY A 266 15.51 7.28 7.91
N PRO A 267 16.61 6.58 7.57
CA PRO A 267 17.60 7.09 6.61
C PRO A 267 17.01 7.47 5.25
N THR A 268 16.07 6.68 4.72
CA THR A 268 15.39 7.00 3.46
C THR A 268 14.63 8.33 3.56
N LEU A 269 13.87 8.53 4.64
CA LEU A 269 13.14 9.78 4.86
C LEU A 269 14.09 10.96 5.09
N GLU A 270 15.25 10.76 5.72
CA GLU A 270 16.28 11.79 5.85
C GLU A 270 16.80 12.23 4.49
N GLU A 271 17.00 11.29 3.57
CA GLU A 271 17.41 11.59 2.20
C GLU A 271 16.32 12.38 1.45
N PHE A 272 15.05 11.96 1.54
CA PHE A 272 13.94 12.72 0.95
C PHE A 272 13.84 14.13 1.53
N LYS A 273 14.00 14.30 2.84
CA LYS A 273 14.00 15.63 3.48
C LYS A 273 15.12 16.51 2.93
N THR A 274 16.34 16.00 2.94
CA THR A 274 17.56 16.76 2.57
C THR A 274 17.59 17.08 1.08
N ARG A 275 17.13 16.16 0.23
CA ARG A 275 17.22 16.25 -1.24
C ARG A 275 15.89 16.57 -1.91
N ARG A 276 14.86 17.00 -1.17
CA ARG A 276 13.53 17.32 -1.71
C ARG A 276 13.59 18.34 -2.86
N GLY A 277 14.37 19.40 -2.69
CA GLY A 277 14.54 20.45 -3.72
C GLY A 277 15.28 19.96 -4.96
N GLU A 278 16.24 19.05 -4.81
CA GLU A 278 16.93 18.41 -5.94
C GLU A 278 15.95 17.55 -6.74
N LEU A 279 15.16 16.72 -6.06
CA LEU A 279 14.13 15.86 -6.67
C LEU A 279 13.14 16.68 -7.50
N GLU A 280 12.60 17.76 -6.92
CA GLU A 280 11.64 18.65 -7.57
C GLU A 280 12.27 19.36 -8.77
N SER A 281 13.46 19.93 -8.61
CA SER A 281 14.18 20.66 -9.66
C SER A 281 14.52 19.75 -10.85
N GLU A 282 15.05 18.56 -10.59
CA GLU A 282 15.42 17.60 -11.63
C GLU A 282 14.21 17.08 -12.41
N MET A 283 13.08 16.87 -11.74
CA MET A 283 11.83 16.54 -12.41
C MET A 283 11.31 17.73 -13.22
N PHE A 284 11.26 18.92 -12.63
CA PHE A 284 10.71 20.11 -13.27
C PHE A 284 11.48 20.50 -14.54
N ARG A 285 12.80 20.38 -14.51
CA ARG A 285 13.70 20.62 -15.66
C ARG A 285 13.32 19.78 -16.88
N LEU A 286 12.88 18.54 -16.67
CA LEU A 286 12.44 17.64 -17.75
C LEU A 286 10.96 17.82 -18.10
N PHE A 287 10.15 18.12 -17.09
CA PHE A 287 8.70 18.28 -17.22
C PHE A 287 8.30 19.48 -18.06
N ARG A 288 8.86 20.66 -17.75
CA ARG A 288 8.48 21.93 -18.41
C ARG A 288 8.61 21.89 -19.94
N PRO A 289 9.75 21.49 -20.55
CA PRO A 289 9.85 21.43 -22.00
C PRO A 289 8.93 20.38 -22.60
N ALA A 290 8.79 19.21 -21.97
CA ALA A 290 7.92 18.15 -22.46
C ALA A 290 6.43 18.52 -22.42
N LEU A 291 6.00 19.27 -21.40
CA LEU A 291 4.62 19.78 -21.32
C LEU A 291 4.35 20.83 -22.40
N LEU A 292 5.29 21.76 -22.60
CA LEU A 292 5.18 22.79 -23.64
C LEU A 292 5.08 22.17 -25.03
N GLU A 293 5.97 21.23 -25.35
CA GLU A 293 5.99 20.54 -26.64
C GLU A 293 4.67 19.79 -26.91
N LYS A 294 4.16 19.06 -25.91
CA LYS A 294 3.01 18.16 -26.10
C LYS A 294 1.66 18.84 -25.98
N LYS A 295 1.55 19.91 -25.20
CA LYS A 295 0.27 20.54 -24.85
C LYS A 295 0.23 22.05 -25.10
N GLY A 296 1.35 22.68 -25.45
CA GLY A 296 1.44 24.14 -25.58
C GLY A 296 1.28 24.88 -24.25
N ILE A 297 1.43 24.19 -23.11
CA ILE A 297 1.23 24.77 -21.79
C ILE A 297 2.58 25.16 -21.20
N ALA A 298 2.77 26.47 -20.99
CA ALA A 298 3.93 27.01 -20.29
C ALA A 298 3.65 27.13 -18.79
N VAL A 299 4.61 26.68 -17.98
CA VAL A 299 4.57 26.81 -16.52
C VAL A 299 5.86 27.44 -15.99
N ALA A 300 5.71 28.45 -15.14
CA ALA A 300 6.84 29.19 -14.58
C ALA A 300 7.47 28.48 -13.37
N HIS A 301 6.64 27.80 -12.56
CA HIS A 301 7.04 27.16 -11.31
C HIS A 301 6.63 25.68 -11.30
N PRO A 302 7.36 24.81 -10.58
CA PRO A 302 6.96 23.43 -10.39
C PRO A 302 5.57 23.35 -9.73
N PRO A 303 4.67 22.46 -10.20
CA PRO A 303 3.46 22.14 -9.45
C PRO A 303 3.82 21.52 -8.10
N ALA A 304 2.98 21.69 -7.09
CA ALA A 304 3.31 21.20 -5.76
C ALA A 304 3.55 19.68 -5.74
N LEU A 305 4.57 19.29 -4.97
CA LEU A 305 5.01 17.92 -4.77
C LEU A 305 4.89 17.54 -3.30
N ARG A 306 4.21 16.42 -3.02
CA ARG A 306 4.10 15.85 -1.68
C ARG A 306 5.05 14.68 -1.48
N VAL A 307 5.53 14.51 -0.25
CA VAL A 307 6.21 13.29 0.22
C VAL A 307 5.44 12.80 1.44
N THR A 308 4.91 11.59 1.37
CA THR A 308 4.18 10.94 2.47
C THR A 308 4.88 9.66 2.87
N ALA A 309 4.67 9.18 4.10
CA ALA A 309 5.28 7.95 4.60
C ALA A 309 4.25 6.95 5.13
N GLN A 310 4.53 5.66 5.02
CA GLN A 310 3.70 4.61 5.58
C GLN A 310 4.50 3.36 5.95
N GLY A 311 3.90 2.53 6.81
CA GLY A 311 4.49 1.28 7.30
C GLY A 311 4.92 1.41 8.75
N GLY A 312 4.49 0.50 9.60
CA GLY A 312 4.92 0.47 10.99
C GLY A 312 4.29 1.51 11.93
N ILE A 313 3.63 2.55 11.43
CA ILE A 313 3.05 3.60 12.27
C ILE A 313 1.93 3.02 13.13
N GLY A 314 2.02 3.21 14.44
CA GLY A 314 1.05 2.67 15.38
C GLY A 314 0.59 3.62 16.48
N THR A 315 1.20 4.81 16.63
CA THR A 315 0.86 5.80 17.66
C THR A 315 0.81 7.22 17.11
N ALA A 316 0.11 8.13 17.80
CA ALA A 316 0.12 9.55 17.46
C ALA A 316 1.51 10.20 17.57
N ALA A 317 2.31 9.76 18.53
CA ALA A 317 3.68 10.25 18.72
C ALA A 317 4.55 9.93 17.49
N GLU A 318 4.42 8.72 16.93
CA GLU A 318 5.12 8.32 15.71
C GLU A 318 4.66 9.10 14.48
N ASP A 319 3.35 9.29 14.31
CA ASP A 319 2.79 10.10 13.21
C ASP A 319 3.35 11.53 13.24
N ARG A 320 3.27 12.17 14.42
CA ARG A 320 3.78 13.52 14.65
C ARG A 320 5.27 13.60 14.43
N PHE A 321 6.04 12.67 15.02
CA PHE A 321 7.47 12.61 14.85
C PHE A 321 7.88 12.54 13.38
N LEU A 322 7.24 11.67 12.58
CA LEU A 322 7.58 11.56 11.16
C LEU A 322 7.34 12.89 10.42
N ARG A 323 6.20 13.54 10.65
CA ARG A 323 5.86 14.82 10.02
C ARG A 323 6.82 15.94 10.44
N ASP A 324 7.09 16.06 11.72
CA ASP A 324 7.87 17.19 12.25
C ASP A 324 9.36 17.02 11.96
N ARG A 325 9.91 15.81 12.15
CA ARG A 325 11.35 15.54 11.98
C ARG A 325 11.75 15.40 10.51
N TYR A 326 10.93 14.72 9.69
CA TYR A 326 11.26 14.46 8.29
C TYR A 326 10.58 15.42 7.32
N GLY A 327 9.65 16.27 7.79
CA GLY A 327 8.96 17.23 6.93
C GLY A 327 8.05 16.56 5.89
N ILE A 328 7.52 15.37 6.19
CA ILE A 328 6.57 14.69 5.31
C ILE A 328 5.18 15.32 5.42
N ASP A 329 4.42 15.31 4.32
CA ASP A 329 3.11 15.97 4.18
C ASP A 329 1.94 15.15 4.74
N GLY A 330 2.22 13.97 5.30
CA GLY A 330 1.21 13.10 5.89
C GLY A 330 1.61 11.63 5.90
N THR A 331 0.76 10.81 6.51
CA THR A 331 1.04 9.39 6.77
C THR A 331 -0.05 8.46 6.23
N GLY A 332 0.32 7.21 5.94
CA GLY A 332 -0.61 6.15 5.57
C GLY A 332 -0.82 5.16 6.70
N TRP A 333 -2.08 4.98 7.11
CA TRP A 333 -2.48 4.06 8.17
C TRP A 333 -3.26 2.89 7.58
N GLY A 334 -2.59 1.75 7.45
CA GLY A 334 -3.13 0.57 6.78
C GLY A 334 -3.73 -0.45 7.73
N THR A 335 -2.87 -1.34 8.24
CA THR A 335 -3.23 -2.47 9.10
C THR A 335 -4.22 -2.14 10.22
N PRO A 336 -4.10 -1.03 10.96
CA PRO A 336 -5.07 -0.71 12.03
C PRO A 336 -6.50 -0.53 11.51
N PHE A 337 -6.68 -0.02 10.28
CA PHE A 337 -8.02 0.15 9.69
C PHE A 337 -8.69 -1.17 9.30
N LEU A 338 -7.97 -2.30 9.28
CA LEU A 338 -8.61 -3.63 9.15
C LEU A 338 -9.47 -3.97 10.39
N LEU A 339 -9.27 -3.28 11.52
CA LEU A 339 -10.06 -3.42 12.75
C LEU A 339 -11.20 -2.40 12.88
N VAL A 340 -11.44 -1.61 11.82
CA VAL A 340 -12.44 -0.54 11.79
C VAL A 340 -13.55 -0.90 10.78
N PRO A 341 -14.61 -1.63 11.20
CA PRO A 341 -15.67 -2.08 10.28
C PRO A 341 -16.46 -0.92 9.65
N GLU A 342 -16.45 0.26 10.30
CA GLU A 342 -17.02 1.49 9.78
C GLU A 342 -16.22 2.07 8.59
N ALA A 343 -14.97 1.64 8.38
CA ALA A 343 -14.11 2.13 7.30
C ALA A 343 -13.77 1.06 6.27
N THR A 344 -13.63 -0.20 6.66
CA THR A 344 -13.21 -1.29 5.77
C THR A 344 -14.26 -2.39 5.69
N THR A 345 -14.18 -3.22 4.65
CA THR A 345 -15.10 -4.34 4.41
C THR A 345 -14.41 -5.65 4.75
N VAL A 346 -14.26 -5.88 6.05
CA VAL A 346 -13.74 -7.13 6.64
C VAL A 346 -14.95 -7.91 7.18
N ASP A 347 -15.02 -9.22 6.90
CA ASP A 347 -16.05 -10.08 7.47
C ASP A 347 -15.79 -10.37 8.96
N ASP A 348 -16.84 -10.68 9.71
CA ASP A 348 -16.79 -10.77 11.18
C ASP A 348 -15.80 -11.85 11.67
N GLU A 349 -15.64 -12.95 10.94
CA GLU A 349 -14.69 -14.02 11.29
C GLU A 349 -13.24 -13.58 11.07
N THR A 350 -12.96 -12.93 9.93
CA THR A 350 -11.65 -12.34 9.68
C THR A 350 -11.32 -11.25 10.69
N LEU A 351 -12.30 -10.41 11.07
CA LEU A 351 -12.15 -9.35 12.05
C LEU A 351 -11.79 -9.90 13.45
N ALA A 352 -12.48 -10.95 13.90
CA ALA A 352 -12.16 -11.63 15.16
C ALA A 352 -10.75 -12.24 15.14
N ARG A 353 -10.35 -12.86 14.03
CA ARG A 353 -8.98 -13.41 13.88
C ARG A 353 -7.91 -12.33 13.90
N LEU A 354 -8.17 -11.16 13.30
CA LEU A 354 -7.23 -10.04 13.33
C LEU A 354 -7.05 -9.49 14.75
N ALA A 355 -8.15 -9.32 15.49
CA ALA A 355 -8.10 -8.84 16.87
C ALA A 355 -7.41 -9.82 17.83
N ALA A 356 -7.45 -11.13 17.52
CA ALA A 356 -6.78 -12.17 18.30
C ALA A 356 -5.34 -12.47 17.85
N ALA A 357 -4.87 -11.89 16.73
CA ALA A 357 -3.60 -12.27 16.13
C ALA A 357 -2.42 -11.85 17.03
N GLY A 358 -1.52 -12.79 17.30
CA GLY A 358 -0.21 -12.53 17.90
C GLY A 358 0.90 -12.38 16.85
N ALA A 359 2.14 -12.18 17.31
CA ALA A 359 3.30 -12.05 16.42
C ALA A 359 3.53 -13.32 15.56
N ASP A 360 3.31 -14.50 16.12
CA ASP A 360 3.51 -15.79 15.42
C ASP A 360 2.41 -16.11 14.40
N ASP A 361 1.29 -15.38 14.42
CA ASP A 361 0.19 -15.56 13.48
C ASP A 361 0.43 -14.82 12.15
N VAL A 362 1.34 -13.84 12.13
CA VAL A 362 1.59 -12.98 10.97
C VAL A 362 2.92 -13.36 10.35
N ARG A 363 2.88 -13.99 9.17
CA ARG A 363 4.08 -14.50 8.52
C ARG A 363 4.37 -13.78 7.21
N LEU A 364 5.62 -13.36 7.04
CA LEU A 364 6.15 -13.02 5.73
C LEU A 364 6.43 -14.33 4.98
N SER A 365 5.67 -14.59 3.92
CA SER A 365 5.71 -15.88 3.20
C SER A 365 6.02 -15.68 1.72
N GLY A 366 6.44 -16.75 1.05
CA GLY A 366 6.56 -16.81 -0.40
C GLY A 366 5.22 -16.99 -1.12
N SER A 367 4.07 -16.75 -0.46
CA SER A 367 2.75 -17.14 -0.97
C SER A 367 2.26 -16.36 -2.19
N SER A 368 2.85 -15.21 -2.52
CA SER A 368 2.42 -14.44 -3.69
C SER A 368 2.74 -15.16 -5.01
N PRO A 369 1.76 -15.21 -5.94
CA PRO A 369 2.02 -15.64 -7.31
C PRO A 369 3.00 -14.75 -8.08
N LEU A 370 3.19 -13.49 -7.66
CA LEU A 370 4.08 -12.51 -8.29
C LEU A 370 5.56 -12.68 -7.91
N GLY A 371 5.88 -13.65 -7.04
CA GLY A 371 7.25 -13.91 -6.59
C GLY A 371 7.78 -12.94 -5.53
N ALA A 372 7.06 -11.87 -5.21
CA ALA A 372 7.38 -11.00 -4.08
C ALA A 372 6.92 -11.62 -2.75
N PRO A 373 7.64 -11.41 -1.64
CA PRO A 373 7.17 -11.80 -0.31
C PRO A 373 5.80 -11.18 0.03
N PHE A 374 4.99 -11.89 0.80
CA PHE A 374 3.63 -11.47 1.12
C PHE A 374 3.27 -11.83 2.55
N TYR A 375 2.80 -10.83 3.30
CA TYR A 375 2.27 -11.04 4.64
C TYR A 375 0.95 -11.79 4.59
N THR A 376 0.86 -12.87 5.35
CA THR A 376 -0.34 -13.70 5.44
C THR A 376 -0.65 -13.95 6.91
N LEU A 377 -1.93 -13.88 7.27
CA LEU A 377 -2.40 -14.40 8.55
C LEU A 377 -2.50 -15.92 8.48
N ARG A 378 -1.73 -16.62 9.32
CA ARG A 378 -1.59 -18.08 9.34
C ARG A 378 -2.93 -18.80 9.57
N GLY A 379 -3.81 -18.21 10.38
CA GLY A 379 -5.14 -18.73 10.67
C GLY A 379 -6.23 -18.32 9.67
N SER A 380 -5.88 -17.68 8.55
CA SER A 380 -6.89 -17.25 7.56
C SER A 380 -7.59 -18.43 6.89
N ALA A 381 -8.84 -18.20 6.44
CA ALA A 381 -9.61 -19.21 5.71
C ALA A 381 -8.93 -19.60 4.39
N SER A 382 -8.28 -18.66 3.70
CA SER A 382 -7.47 -18.95 2.51
C SER A 382 -6.31 -19.91 2.81
N GLU A 383 -5.56 -19.68 3.90
CA GLU A 383 -4.44 -20.53 4.29
C GLU A 383 -4.91 -21.93 4.72
N THR A 384 -6.01 -22.01 5.46
CA THR A 384 -6.64 -23.27 5.86
C THR A 384 -7.04 -24.08 4.63
N ALA A 385 -7.79 -23.47 3.70
CA ALA A 385 -8.20 -24.12 2.46
C ALA A 385 -7.02 -24.54 1.57
N ARG A 386 -5.92 -23.78 1.57
CA ARG A 386 -4.68 -24.14 0.85
C ARG A 386 -4.09 -25.43 1.40
N ARG A 387 -3.94 -25.54 2.73
CA ARG A 387 -3.41 -26.74 3.40
C ARG A 387 -4.28 -27.98 3.17
N GLU A 388 -5.60 -27.83 3.25
CA GLU A 388 -6.54 -28.93 2.96
C GLU A 388 -6.46 -29.42 1.51
N ARG A 389 -6.21 -28.51 0.56
CA ARG A 389 -6.01 -28.88 -0.85
C ARG A 389 -4.73 -29.66 -1.06
N ILE A 390 -3.65 -29.25 -0.38
CA ILE A 390 -2.37 -29.97 -0.38
C ILE A 390 -2.57 -31.38 0.20
N ALA A 391 -3.24 -31.50 1.36
CA ALA A 391 -3.51 -32.79 2.01
C ALA A 391 -4.34 -33.75 1.14
N ARG A 392 -5.24 -33.23 0.30
CA ARG A 392 -6.05 -34.01 -0.66
C ARG A 392 -5.33 -34.31 -1.98
N GLY A 393 -4.04 -33.99 -2.11
CA GLY A 393 -3.28 -34.19 -3.34
C GLY A 393 -3.68 -33.27 -4.50
N LYS A 394 -4.39 -32.17 -4.22
CA LYS A 394 -4.83 -31.18 -5.22
C LYS A 394 -4.27 -29.77 -4.91
N PRO A 395 -2.94 -29.61 -4.83
CA PRO A 395 -2.32 -28.36 -4.37
C PRO A 395 -2.60 -27.19 -5.34
N GLY A 396 -2.99 -26.03 -4.81
CA GLY A 396 -3.29 -24.84 -5.62
C GLY A 396 -4.78 -24.65 -5.95
N SER A 397 -5.10 -23.50 -6.54
CA SER A 397 -6.47 -23.08 -6.86
C SER A 397 -6.89 -23.48 -8.29
N PRO A 398 -8.19 -23.70 -8.55
CA PRO A 398 -8.71 -23.78 -9.93
C PRO A 398 -8.44 -22.53 -10.78
N CYS A 399 -8.11 -21.39 -10.15
CA CYS A 399 -7.73 -20.13 -10.79
C CYS A 399 -8.79 -19.55 -11.76
N PRO A 400 -10.04 -19.35 -11.33
CA PRO A 400 -11.12 -18.90 -12.22
C PRO A 400 -10.91 -17.47 -12.77
N ASN A 401 -10.24 -16.59 -12.02
CA ASN A 401 -10.05 -15.19 -12.43
C ASN A 401 -8.84 -15.02 -13.35
N GLY A 402 -7.77 -15.79 -13.13
CA GLY A 402 -6.55 -15.72 -13.94
C GLY A 402 -5.80 -14.38 -13.92
N TYR A 403 -6.13 -13.41 -13.06
CA TYR A 403 -5.49 -12.07 -13.10
C TYR A 403 -3.97 -12.08 -12.89
N LEU A 404 -3.44 -13.06 -12.16
CA LEU A 404 -2.00 -13.25 -11.93
C LEU A 404 -1.39 -14.40 -12.75
N ALA A 405 -2.07 -14.84 -13.81
CA ALA A 405 -1.57 -15.88 -14.71
C ALA A 405 -0.59 -15.28 -15.73
N THR A 406 0.67 -15.11 -15.33
CA THR A 406 1.74 -14.49 -16.13
C THR A 406 2.92 -15.42 -16.41
N ASN A 407 2.94 -16.61 -15.82
CA ASN A 407 4.08 -17.53 -15.95
C ASN A 407 4.04 -18.29 -17.30
N THR A 408 5.20 -18.38 -17.94
CA THR A 408 5.43 -18.98 -19.26
C THR A 408 6.25 -20.28 -19.23
N GLU A 409 6.48 -20.85 -18.05
CA GLU A 409 7.39 -21.99 -17.86
C GLU A 409 6.92 -23.26 -18.58
N PHE A 410 5.61 -23.43 -18.74
CA PHE A 410 5.02 -24.57 -19.44
C PHE A 410 4.35 -24.12 -20.74
N PRO A 411 4.39 -24.94 -21.81
CA PRO A 411 3.73 -24.61 -23.07
C PRO A 411 2.20 -24.52 -22.89
N GLY A 412 1.59 -23.66 -23.71
CA GLY A 412 0.15 -23.42 -23.72
C GLY A 412 -0.24 -22.06 -23.09
N PRO A 413 -1.46 -21.94 -22.52
CA PRO A 413 -1.90 -20.68 -21.93
C PRO A 413 -1.07 -20.32 -20.71
N LEU A 414 -0.86 -19.01 -20.48
CA LEU A 414 -0.19 -18.50 -19.29
C LEU A 414 -0.85 -19.05 -18.02
N LEU A 415 -0.03 -19.59 -17.11
CA LEU A 415 -0.50 -20.16 -15.86
C LEU A 415 -0.17 -19.24 -14.67
N CYS A 416 -1.01 -19.31 -13.64
CA CYS A 416 -0.72 -18.70 -12.35
C CYS A 416 0.06 -19.71 -11.50
N THR A 417 1.12 -19.29 -10.82
CA THR A 417 1.94 -20.16 -9.96
C THR A 417 1.17 -20.69 -8.74
N ALA A 418 0.07 -20.05 -8.36
CA ALA A 418 -0.88 -20.56 -7.37
C ALA A 418 -1.99 -21.46 -7.94
N SER A 419 -2.00 -21.73 -9.25
CA SER A 419 -3.00 -22.60 -9.86
C SER A 419 -2.64 -24.08 -9.70
N TYR A 420 -3.65 -24.94 -9.54
CA TYR A 420 -3.46 -26.39 -9.53
C TYR A 420 -2.80 -26.90 -10.81
N ALA A 421 -3.18 -26.32 -11.96
CA ALA A 421 -2.57 -26.67 -13.25
C ALA A 421 -1.05 -26.43 -13.27
N TYR A 422 -0.57 -25.31 -12.73
CA TYR A 422 0.86 -25.04 -12.63
C TYR A 422 1.53 -25.93 -11.58
N GLN A 423 0.98 -25.97 -10.36
CA GLN A 423 1.62 -26.68 -9.25
C GLN A 423 1.73 -28.17 -9.54
N LYS A 424 0.72 -28.80 -10.15
CA LYS A 424 0.78 -30.20 -10.58
C LYS A 424 1.95 -30.43 -11.54
N LYS A 425 2.03 -29.68 -12.65
CA LYS A 425 3.09 -29.80 -13.65
C LYS A 425 4.48 -29.58 -13.04
N LYS A 426 4.62 -28.57 -12.17
CA LYS A 426 5.89 -28.25 -11.54
C LYS A 426 6.33 -29.31 -10.54
N ILE A 427 5.42 -29.87 -9.76
CA ILE A 427 5.71 -30.97 -8.83
C ILE A 427 6.12 -32.23 -9.59
N GLU A 428 5.45 -32.57 -10.69
CA GLU A 428 5.83 -33.70 -11.56
C GLU A 428 7.24 -33.51 -12.14
N GLN A 429 7.55 -32.31 -12.64
CA GLN A 429 8.89 -31.97 -13.12
C GLN A 429 9.94 -32.12 -12.01
N LEU A 430 9.68 -31.60 -10.80
CA LEU A 430 10.62 -31.69 -9.68
C LEU A 430 10.91 -33.13 -9.27
N LYS A 431 9.86 -33.97 -9.17
CA LYS A 431 10.01 -35.40 -8.84
C LYS A 431 10.85 -36.17 -9.86
N SER A 432 10.90 -35.70 -11.12
CA SER A 432 11.71 -36.32 -12.17
C SER A 432 13.16 -35.81 -12.22
N ALA A 433 13.44 -34.63 -11.66
CA ALA A 433 14.71 -33.92 -11.82
C ALA A 433 15.58 -33.87 -10.56
N GLU A 434 14.96 -33.87 -9.37
CA GLU A 434 15.66 -33.77 -8.09
C GLU A 434 15.72 -35.13 -7.40
N THR A 435 16.93 -35.60 -7.13
CA THR A 435 17.18 -36.93 -6.52
C THR A 435 17.45 -36.84 -5.02
N ASP A 436 17.81 -35.68 -4.49
CA ASP A 436 17.94 -35.45 -3.05
C ASP A 436 16.55 -35.27 -2.42
N PRO A 437 16.11 -36.17 -1.50
CA PRO A 437 14.80 -36.09 -0.87
C PRO A 437 14.54 -34.77 -0.13
N ASP A 438 15.57 -34.22 0.51
CA ASP A 438 15.43 -33.00 1.31
C ASP A 438 15.31 -31.76 0.39
N ALA A 439 16.11 -31.72 -0.68
CA ALA A 439 16.01 -30.67 -1.69
C ALA A 439 14.66 -30.72 -2.42
N LEU A 440 14.18 -31.93 -2.76
CA LEU A 440 12.88 -32.15 -3.39
C LEU A 440 11.74 -31.66 -2.48
N SER A 441 11.76 -32.01 -1.19
CA SER A 441 10.73 -31.57 -0.23
C SER A 441 10.67 -30.05 -0.15
N ARG A 442 11.82 -29.37 0.04
CA ARG A 442 11.89 -27.90 0.08
C ARG A 442 11.41 -27.25 -1.22
N ALA A 443 11.76 -27.82 -2.37
CA ALA A 443 11.33 -27.31 -3.67
C ALA A 443 9.81 -27.46 -3.85
N MET A 444 9.25 -28.61 -3.47
CA MET A 444 7.80 -28.85 -3.51
C MET A 444 7.05 -27.91 -2.58
N GLU A 445 7.54 -27.68 -1.36
CA GLU A 445 6.95 -26.73 -0.42
C GLU A 445 6.88 -25.30 -1.00
N ARG A 446 7.95 -24.82 -1.63
CA ARG A 446 7.98 -23.50 -2.29
C ARG A 446 6.95 -23.35 -3.40
N VAL A 447 6.67 -24.44 -4.13
CA VAL A 447 5.63 -24.48 -5.17
C VAL A 447 4.24 -24.44 -4.53
N MET A 448 4.03 -25.24 -3.47
CA MET A 448 2.74 -25.38 -2.80
C MET A 448 2.40 -24.20 -1.88
N GLU A 449 3.39 -23.38 -1.46
CA GLU A 449 3.18 -22.18 -0.64
C GLU A 449 2.31 -21.13 -1.34
N LYS A 450 2.27 -21.14 -2.68
CA LYS A 450 1.54 -20.13 -3.48
C LYS A 450 0.03 -20.17 -3.21
N ALA A 451 -0.53 -19.01 -2.88
CA ALA A 451 -1.94 -18.82 -2.53
C ALA A 451 -2.72 -18.02 -3.59
N CYS A 452 -4.05 -18.18 -3.64
CA CYS A 452 -4.90 -17.56 -4.66
C CYS A 452 -5.31 -16.12 -4.29
N LEU A 453 -4.37 -15.18 -4.40
CA LEU A 453 -4.60 -13.80 -3.96
C LEU A 453 -5.67 -13.04 -4.77
N CYS A 454 -5.80 -13.29 -6.07
CA CYS A 454 -6.77 -12.58 -6.93
C CYS A 454 -8.21 -12.69 -6.45
N ARG A 455 -8.54 -13.85 -5.90
CA ARG A 455 -9.90 -14.25 -5.55
C ARG A 455 -10.10 -14.08 -4.05
N ASP A 456 -9.17 -14.61 -3.27
CA ASP A 456 -9.32 -14.73 -1.83
C ASP A 456 -9.27 -13.36 -1.13
N LEU A 457 -8.54 -12.36 -1.67
CA LEU A 457 -8.55 -10.98 -1.14
C LEU A 457 -9.86 -10.20 -1.41
N GLY A 458 -10.70 -10.69 -2.33
CA GLY A 458 -12.02 -10.11 -2.61
C GLY A 458 -13.16 -10.79 -1.86
N HIS A 459 -12.94 -12.00 -1.33
CA HIS A 459 -13.99 -12.82 -0.75
C HIS A 459 -14.65 -12.21 0.49
N ALA A 460 -13.91 -11.48 1.33
CA ALA A 460 -14.49 -10.81 2.51
C ALA A 460 -15.64 -9.87 2.12
N ALA A 461 -15.45 -9.07 1.06
CA ALA A 461 -16.49 -8.19 0.52
C ALA A 461 -17.66 -8.97 -0.10
N LEU A 462 -17.38 -10.06 -0.81
CA LEU A 462 -18.43 -10.89 -1.40
C LEU A 462 -19.30 -11.57 -0.34
N VAL A 463 -18.71 -12.02 0.77
CA VAL A 463 -19.46 -12.58 1.90
C VAL A 463 -20.29 -11.50 2.57
N ARG A 464 -19.68 -10.35 2.91
CA ARG A 464 -20.35 -9.24 3.60
C ARG A 464 -21.61 -8.76 2.87
N TYR A 465 -21.57 -8.74 1.54
CA TYR A 465 -22.68 -8.25 0.71
C TYR A 465 -23.52 -9.35 0.06
N GLY A 466 -23.36 -10.61 0.50
CA GLY A 466 -24.24 -11.72 0.07
C GLY A 466 -24.03 -12.22 -1.35
N PHE A 467 -22.90 -11.90 -1.99
CA PHE A 467 -22.54 -12.40 -3.32
C PHE A 467 -21.87 -13.77 -3.32
N LEU A 468 -21.46 -14.25 -2.14
CA LEU A 468 -20.85 -15.55 -1.96
C LEU A 468 -21.25 -16.13 -0.61
N ALA A 469 -21.73 -17.37 -0.59
CA ALA A 469 -22.02 -18.09 0.64
C ALA A 469 -20.74 -18.27 1.47
N LYS A 470 -20.87 -18.13 2.80
CA LYS A 470 -19.73 -18.16 3.73
C LYS A 470 -18.92 -19.45 3.62
N GLU A 471 -19.59 -20.57 3.47
CA GLU A 471 -19.03 -21.93 3.38
C GLU A 471 -18.20 -22.13 2.11
N SER A 472 -18.48 -21.34 1.07
CA SER A 472 -17.75 -21.35 -0.20
C SER A 472 -16.63 -20.31 -0.25
N ALA A 473 -16.56 -19.43 0.73
CA ALA A 473 -15.61 -18.33 0.77
C ALA A 473 -14.32 -18.73 1.49
N THR A 474 -13.22 -18.27 0.92
CA THR A 474 -11.87 -18.47 1.48
C THR A 474 -11.16 -17.13 1.58
N PRO A 475 -11.63 -16.18 2.43
CA PRO A 475 -10.99 -14.88 2.56
C PRO A 475 -9.51 -15.00 2.95
N ALA A 476 -8.66 -14.34 2.17
CA ALA A 476 -7.27 -14.07 2.52
C ALA A 476 -7.21 -12.69 3.18
N VAL A 477 -6.32 -12.54 4.16
CA VAL A 477 -6.04 -11.25 4.80
C VAL A 477 -4.53 -11.11 4.98
N CYS A 478 -4.03 -9.91 4.73
CA CYS A 478 -2.61 -9.62 4.67
C CYS A 478 -2.23 -8.42 5.56
N PRO A 479 -2.47 -8.50 6.88
CA PRO A 479 -2.10 -7.44 7.78
C PRO A 479 -0.58 -7.29 7.82
N GLY A 480 -0.09 -6.07 8.08
CA GLY A 480 1.31 -5.88 8.45
C GLY A 480 1.60 -6.46 9.85
N PRO A 481 2.88 -6.66 10.20
CA PRO A 481 3.28 -7.32 11.45
C PRO A 481 2.79 -6.61 12.71
N ASN A 482 2.50 -5.31 12.60
CA ASN A 482 1.95 -4.53 13.71
C ASN A 482 0.56 -4.96 14.19
N ILE A 483 -0.22 -5.74 13.42
CA ILE A 483 -1.54 -6.20 13.90
C ILE A 483 -1.44 -6.94 15.24
N ALA A 484 -0.29 -7.58 15.51
CA ALA A 484 -0.01 -8.27 16.77
C ALA A 484 -0.13 -7.40 18.03
N PHE A 485 -0.19 -6.07 17.86
CA PHE A 485 -0.30 -5.11 18.96
C PHE A 485 -1.64 -4.38 18.98
N PHE A 486 -2.56 -4.67 18.06
CA PHE A 486 -3.92 -4.12 18.03
C PHE A 486 -4.93 -5.23 18.29
N SER A 487 -5.44 -5.28 19.52
CA SER A 487 -6.29 -6.37 20.00
C SER A 487 -7.79 -6.03 20.04
N LYS A 488 -8.17 -4.83 19.61
CA LYS A 488 -9.53 -4.29 19.74
C LYS A 488 -10.11 -3.90 18.39
N VAL A 489 -11.30 -4.39 18.10
CA VAL A 489 -12.18 -3.82 17.07
C VAL A 489 -12.68 -2.47 17.58
N CYS A 490 -12.52 -1.42 16.78
CA CYS A 490 -12.87 -0.07 17.21
C CYS A 490 -13.71 0.67 16.17
N SER A 491 -14.42 1.70 16.63
CA SER A 491 -15.13 2.65 15.77
C SER A 491 -14.15 3.52 14.96
N LEU A 492 -14.66 4.18 13.93
CA LEU A 492 -13.90 5.15 13.15
C LEU A 492 -13.41 6.31 14.04
N ARG A 493 -14.26 6.78 14.96
CA ARG A 493 -13.93 7.85 15.90
C ARG A 493 -12.77 7.45 16.80
N GLU A 494 -12.83 6.27 17.42
CA GLU A 494 -11.74 5.78 18.28
C GLU A 494 -10.42 5.69 17.52
N MET A 495 -10.41 5.17 16.29
CA MET A 495 -9.18 5.10 15.48
C MET A 495 -8.63 6.49 15.15
N ILE A 496 -9.49 7.46 14.83
CA ILE A 496 -9.06 8.84 14.54
C ILE A 496 -8.55 9.53 15.80
N ASP A 497 -9.24 9.34 16.92
CA ASP A 497 -8.82 9.84 18.24
C ASP A 497 -7.47 9.24 18.63
N HIS A 498 -7.22 7.96 18.31
CA HIS A 498 -5.91 7.32 18.48
C HIS A 498 -4.82 7.94 17.60
N ILE A 499 -5.10 8.17 16.30
CA ILE A 499 -4.15 8.80 15.38
C ILE A 499 -3.77 10.22 15.84
N TYR A 500 -4.72 10.97 16.40
CA TYR A 500 -4.49 12.32 16.90
C TYR A 500 -4.10 12.41 18.38
N GLY A 501 -3.95 11.27 19.07
CA GLY A 501 -3.44 11.21 20.44
C GLY A 501 -4.43 11.63 21.51
N ARG A 502 -5.74 11.55 21.21
CA ARG A 502 -6.83 11.77 22.17
C ARG A 502 -7.16 10.52 22.99
N THR A 503 -6.78 9.35 22.49
CA THR A 503 -6.76 8.08 23.22
C THR A 503 -5.50 7.29 22.86
N ASN A 504 -5.09 6.35 23.70
CA ASN A 504 -3.94 5.47 23.48
C ASN A 504 -4.26 3.99 23.81
N ASP A 505 -5.55 3.63 23.94
CA ASP A 505 -5.99 2.30 24.39
C ASP A 505 -6.09 1.25 23.28
N LEU A 506 -5.88 1.63 22.01
CA LEU A 506 -6.02 0.73 20.86
C LEU A 506 -4.77 -0.11 20.56
N VAL A 507 -3.63 0.25 21.15
CA VAL A 507 -2.34 -0.39 20.88
C VAL A 507 -1.66 -0.82 22.17
N ALA A 508 -1.08 -2.01 22.19
CA ALA A 508 -0.40 -2.52 23.38
C ALA A 508 0.82 -1.66 23.75
N GLU A 509 0.98 -1.36 25.05
CA GLU A 509 2.14 -0.60 25.56
C GLU A 509 3.49 -1.27 25.31
N THR A 510 3.48 -2.60 25.16
CA THR A 510 4.65 -3.42 24.84
C THR A 510 5.10 -3.30 23.37
N ARG A 511 4.33 -2.59 22.54
CA ARG A 511 4.67 -2.42 21.13
C ARG A 511 5.99 -1.66 20.98
N PRO A 512 7.00 -2.21 20.27
CA PRO A 512 8.22 -1.48 19.99
C PRO A 512 7.94 -0.31 19.04
N HIS A 513 8.70 0.77 19.16
CA HIS A 513 8.66 1.87 18.19
C HIS A 513 8.84 1.35 16.76
N GLN A 514 8.17 1.98 15.79
CA GLN A 514 8.08 1.51 14.40
C GLN A 514 9.44 1.24 13.74
N PHE A 515 10.45 2.07 14.04
CA PHE A 515 11.82 1.91 13.54
C PHE A 515 12.53 0.71 14.15
N ILE A 516 12.32 0.45 15.44
CA ILE A 516 12.86 -0.73 16.12
C ILE A 516 12.19 -1.99 15.55
N ASN A 517 10.87 -1.96 15.35
CA ASN A 517 10.15 -3.07 14.75
C ASN A 517 10.65 -3.35 13.33
N GLU A 518 10.82 -2.31 12.52
CA GLU A 518 11.37 -2.43 11.16
C GLU A 518 12.77 -3.05 11.18
N LEU A 519 13.68 -2.57 12.04
CA LEU A 519 15.02 -3.15 12.15
C LEU A 519 14.98 -4.64 12.52
N ARG A 520 14.12 -5.03 13.47
CA ARG A 520 13.94 -6.44 13.84
C ARG A 520 13.48 -7.28 12.65
N LEU A 521 12.53 -6.77 11.86
CA LEU A 521 12.04 -7.44 10.65
C LEU A 521 13.15 -7.60 9.61
N TYR A 522 13.97 -6.57 9.38
CA TYR A 522 15.11 -6.67 8.46
C TYR A 522 16.20 -7.64 8.95
N VAL A 523 16.51 -7.65 10.25
CA VAL A 523 17.47 -8.62 10.82
C VAL A 523 16.94 -10.04 10.69
N ALA A 524 15.66 -10.28 10.99
CA ALA A 524 15.02 -11.58 10.79
C ALA A 524 15.06 -12.01 9.31
N TYR A 525 14.72 -11.09 8.39
CA TYR A 525 14.79 -11.35 6.95
C TYR A 525 16.21 -11.68 6.47
N LEU A 526 17.23 -10.93 6.94
CA LEU A 526 18.63 -11.21 6.63
C LEU A 526 19.03 -12.61 7.12
N LYS A 527 18.63 -12.98 8.34
CA LYS A 527 18.90 -14.30 8.91
C LYS A 527 18.31 -15.42 8.07
N GLU A 528 17.05 -15.28 7.64
CA GLU A 528 16.40 -16.23 6.73
C GLU A 528 17.15 -16.34 5.39
N ARG A 529 17.55 -15.21 4.80
CA ARG A 529 18.28 -15.22 3.52
C ARG A 529 19.66 -15.85 3.62
N VAL A 530 20.38 -15.63 4.72
CA VAL A 530 21.67 -16.29 4.97
C VAL A 530 21.46 -17.78 5.20
N ALA A 531 20.41 -18.19 5.92
CA ALA A 531 20.09 -19.60 6.12
C ALA A 531 19.76 -20.32 4.80
N ASP A 532 19.04 -19.66 3.88
CA ASP A 532 18.72 -20.20 2.55
C ASP A 532 19.97 -20.39 1.66
N ALA A 533 20.96 -19.50 1.80
CA ALA A 533 22.20 -19.54 1.01
C ALA A 533 23.28 -20.46 1.63
N PHE A 534 23.20 -20.74 2.93
CA PHE A 534 24.23 -21.51 3.63
C PHE A 534 24.14 -23.03 3.31
N PRO A 535 25.27 -23.76 3.18
CA PRO A 535 26.67 -23.31 3.23
C PRO A 535 27.24 -22.87 1.86
N ARG A 536 26.44 -22.92 0.79
CA ARG A 536 26.89 -22.68 -0.59
C ARG A 536 26.61 -21.25 -1.02
N ILE A 537 27.53 -20.34 -0.75
CA ILE A 537 27.41 -18.93 -1.12
C ILE A 537 28.24 -18.59 -2.38
N GLY A 538 27.63 -17.85 -3.32
CA GLY A 538 28.31 -17.25 -4.46
C GLY A 538 28.77 -15.81 -4.19
N GLU A 539 29.68 -15.29 -5.02
CA GLU A 539 30.24 -13.94 -4.87
C GLU A 539 29.18 -12.82 -4.89
N LYS A 540 28.12 -12.98 -5.70
CA LYS A 540 27.01 -12.00 -5.74
C LYS A 540 26.25 -11.93 -4.42
N GLU A 541 26.09 -13.06 -3.75
CA GLU A 541 25.38 -13.14 -2.46
C GLU A 541 26.23 -12.52 -1.35
N LYS A 542 27.55 -12.71 -1.38
CA LYS A 542 28.47 -12.03 -0.45
C LYS A 542 28.38 -10.51 -0.58
N VAL A 543 28.41 -9.99 -1.82
CA VAL A 543 28.23 -8.55 -2.07
C VAL A 543 26.88 -8.06 -1.54
N TYR A 544 25.80 -8.81 -1.82
CA TYR A 544 24.47 -8.49 -1.32
C TYR A 544 24.41 -8.45 0.21
N PHE A 545 24.93 -9.46 0.91
CA PHE A 545 24.91 -9.51 2.38
C PHE A 545 25.81 -8.46 3.01
N ALA A 546 26.97 -8.16 2.41
CA ALA A 546 27.85 -7.10 2.86
C ALA A 546 27.18 -5.71 2.74
N GLU A 547 26.52 -5.45 1.61
CA GLU A 547 25.74 -4.22 1.41
C GLU A 547 24.56 -4.14 2.38
N PHE A 548 23.82 -5.24 2.55
CA PHE A 548 22.70 -5.33 3.48
C PHE A 548 23.13 -5.01 4.92
N LYS A 549 24.22 -5.62 5.38
CA LYS A 549 24.83 -5.35 6.68
C LYS A 549 25.21 -3.88 6.81
N LYS A 550 25.90 -3.32 5.81
CA LYS A 550 26.32 -1.91 5.80
C LYS A 550 25.13 -0.97 5.97
N ASN A 551 24.05 -1.21 5.21
CA ASN A 551 22.86 -0.36 5.23
C ASN A 551 22.10 -0.49 6.57
N LEU A 552 22.03 -1.69 7.16
CA LEU A 552 21.46 -1.85 8.50
C LEU A 552 22.27 -1.14 9.58
N LEU A 553 23.60 -1.21 9.51
CA LEU A 553 24.46 -0.48 10.44
C LEU A 553 24.29 1.03 10.27
N ALA A 554 24.13 1.54 9.04
CA ALA A 554 23.80 2.94 8.80
C ALA A 554 22.45 3.34 9.40
N GLY A 555 21.42 2.48 9.29
CA GLY A 555 20.14 2.68 9.97
C GLY A 555 20.28 2.73 11.50
N LEU A 556 21.02 1.80 12.09
CA LEU A 556 21.30 1.78 13.53
C LEU A 556 22.01 3.05 14.00
N GLU A 557 23.02 3.54 13.26
CA GLU A 557 23.72 4.79 13.59
C GLU A 557 22.82 6.01 13.41
N HIS A 558 21.97 6.05 12.39
CA HIS A 558 20.96 7.09 12.21
C HIS A 558 20.05 7.19 13.43
N TYR A 559 19.46 6.06 13.87
CA TYR A 559 18.57 6.04 15.03
C TYR A 559 19.30 6.32 16.35
N LYS A 560 20.57 5.95 16.47
CA LYS A 560 21.42 6.35 17.60
C LYS A 560 21.65 7.86 17.61
N GLY A 561 21.76 8.49 16.45
CA GLY A 561 21.81 9.94 16.30
C GLY A 561 20.53 10.61 16.79
N LEU A 562 19.37 10.06 16.44
CA LEU A 562 18.06 10.56 16.88
C LEU A 562 17.89 10.52 18.40
N LEU A 563 18.58 9.62 19.12
CA LEU A 563 18.56 9.62 20.59
C LEU A 563 19.16 10.88 21.21
N ARG A 564 19.83 11.75 20.44
CA ARG A 564 20.32 13.05 20.91
C ARG A 564 19.32 14.19 20.72
N GLU A 565 18.23 13.93 20.01
CA GLU A 565 17.17 14.89 19.74
C GLU A 565 16.00 14.70 20.73
N ASP A 566 15.28 15.76 21.06
CA ASP A 566 14.18 15.74 22.03
C ASP A 566 12.82 15.45 21.36
N TRP A 567 12.70 14.27 20.76
CA TRP A 567 11.47 13.83 20.09
C TRP A 567 10.68 12.76 20.84
N ILE A 568 11.33 12.07 21.78
CA ILE A 568 10.65 11.18 22.73
C ILE A 568 10.46 11.98 24.02
N GLU A 569 9.20 12.34 24.32
CA GLU A 569 8.88 13.21 25.46
C GLU A 569 9.18 12.56 26.82
N ALA A 570 8.98 11.24 26.94
CA ALA A 570 9.21 10.51 28.18
C ALA A 570 10.61 9.87 28.20
N GLU A 571 11.43 10.21 29.21
CA GLU A 571 12.78 9.66 29.34
C GLU A 571 12.78 8.12 29.42
N SER A 572 11.81 7.52 30.10
CA SER A 572 11.64 6.06 30.13
C SER A 572 11.44 5.44 28.74
N LYS A 573 10.70 6.13 27.85
CA LYS A 573 10.52 5.68 26.46
C LYS A 573 11.80 5.87 25.62
N ARG A 574 12.62 6.87 25.94
CA ARG A 574 13.93 7.07 25.32
C ARG A 574 14.90 5.96 25.72
N GLU A 575 14.91 5.60 27.01
CA GLU A 575 15.67 4.47 27.54
C GLU A 575 15.22 3.15 26.92
N GLU A 576 13.90 2.90 26.83
CA GLU A 576 13.33 1.72 26.16
C GLU A 576 13.79 1.65 24.69
N PHE A 577 13.71 2.76 23.95
CA PHE A 577 14.16 2.83 22.56
C PHE A 577 15.66 2.56 22.45
N ALA A 578 16.49 3.17 23.32
CA ALA A 578 17.93 2.98 23.33
C ALA A 578 18.33 1.55 23.64
N ALA A 579 17.71 0.94 24.65
CA ALA A 579 17.92 -0.46 25.01
C ALA A 579 17.52 -1.40 23.86
N ALA A 580 16.37 -1.16 23.24
CA ALA A 580 15.91 -1.97 22.12
C ALA A 580 16.80 -1.82 20.88
N LEU A 581 17.30 -0.60 20.60
CA LEU A 581 18.25 -0.34 19.52
C LEU A 581 19.57 -1.08 19.75
N GLN A 582 20.08 -1.05 20.97
CA GLN A 582 21.31 -1.76 21.35
C GLN A 582 21.13 -3.27 21.26
N ALA A 583 19.99 -3.81 21.67
CA ALA A 583 19.67 -5.23 21.54
C ALA A 583 19.65 -5.68 20.07
N VAL A 584 19.03 -4.91 19.19
CA VAL A 584 19.01 -5.24 17.75
C VAL A 584 20.41 -5.14 17.13
N ARG A 585 21.22 -4.15 17.54
CA ARG A 585 22.63 -4.05 17.13
C ARG A 585 23.43 -5.28 17.56
N ALA A 586 23.31 -5.69 18.82
CA ALA A 586 24.01 -6.86 19.33
C ALA A 586 23.61 -8.13 18.56
N ASP A 587 22.30 -8.34 18.36
CA ASP A 587 21.78 -9.47 17.60
C ASP A 587 22.31 -9.54 16.16
N LEU A 588 22.36 -8.39 15.47
CA LEU A 588 22.96 -8.30 14.13
C LEU A 588 24.45 -8.64 14.15
N LEU A 589 25.22 -8.04 15.06
CA LEU A 589 26.67 -8.23 15.11
C LEU A 589 27.07 -9.65 15.50
N ASP A 590 26.36 -10.26 16.45
CA ASP A 590 26.57 -11.65 16.85
C ASP A 590 26.25 -12.63 15.71
N PHE A 591 25.15 -12.37 14.99
CA PHE A 591 24.81 -13.15 13.79
C PHE A 591 25.88 -13.03 12.70
N VAL A 592 26.30 -11.80 12.39
CA VAL A 592 27.37 -11.54 11.42
C VAL A 592 28.68 -12.21 11.82
N LYS A 593 29.04 -12.17 13.11
CA LYS A 593 30.24 -12.84 13.63
C LYS A 593 30.17 -14.36 13.45
N ARG A 594 29.01 -14.97 13.72
CA ARG A 594 28.79 -16.42 13.54
C ARG A 594 28.90 -16.86 12.07
N PHE A 595 28.48 -16.01 11.14
CA PHE A 595 28.46 -16.29 9.70
C PHE A 595 29.42 -15.39 8.92
N GLN A 596 30.60 -15.07 9.50
CA GLN A 596 31.51 -14.05 8.97
C GLN A 596 31.84 -14.25 7.49
N SER A 597 32.09 -15.48 7.05
CA SER A 597 32.39 -15.83 5.66
C SER A 597 31.28 -15.47 4.66
N MET A 598 30.04 -15.26 5.14
CA MET A 598 28.90 -14.84 4.32
C MET A 598 28.90 -13.33 4.05
N PHE A 599 29.63 -12.54 4.83
CA PHE A 599 29.63 -11.07 4.81
C PHE A 599 30.96 -10.45 4.32
N GLU A 600 31.95 -11.27 3.99
CA GLU A 600 33.24 -10.82 3.46
C GLU A 600 33.13 -10.60 1.94
N THR A 601 33.37 -9.37 1.49
CA THR A 601 33.60 -9.10 0.06
C THR A 601 34.99 -9.61 -0.33
N PRO A 602 35.15 -10.29 -1.48
CA PRO A 602 36.48 -10.68 -1.96
C PRO A 602 37.38 -9.43 -2.09
N SER A 603 38.64 -9.52 -1.66
CA SER A 603 39.59 -8.45 -1.93
C SER A 603 39.79 -8.33 -3.44
N LEU A 604 39.65 -7.12 -3.98
CA LEU A 604 39.99 -6.82 -5.37
C LEU A 604 41.51 -6.59 -5.54
N ASP A 605 42.35 -7.26 -4.73
CA ASP A 605 43.81 -7.21 -4.81
C ASP A 605 44.36 -8.33 -5.71
N GLY A 606 43.65 -8.62 -6.80
CA GLY A 606 44.15 -9.43 -7.91
C GLY A 606 44.74 -8.51 -8.96
N ALA A 607 46.07 -8.44 -9.01
CA ALA A 607 46.84 -7.67 -9.98
C ALA A 607 46.27 -7.79 -11.40
N TRP A 608 46.03 -6.63 -12.03
CA TRP A 608 45.89 -6.56 -13.48
C TRP A 608 47.17 -7.15 -14.09
N PRO A 609 47.09 -8.07 -15.08
CA PRO A 609 48.27 -8.47 -15.81
C PRO A 609 48.85 -7.23 -16.48
N THR A 610 50.05 -6.83 -16.09
CA THR A 610 50.84 -5.86 -16.84
C THR A 610 50.96 -6.34 -18.28
N PRO A 611 50.74 -5.49 -19.30
CA PRO A 611 50.97 -5.87 -20.68
C PRO A 611 52.44 -6.26 -20.83
N ALA A 612 52.69 -7.47 -21.32
CA ALA A 612 54.03 -7.85 -21.73
C ALA A 612 54.49 -6.92 -22.86
N SER A 613 55.73 -6.47 -22.73
CA SER A 613 56.50 -5.58 -23.61
C SER A 613 56.42 -5.91 -25.09
#